data_AF-A0A971JBK4-F1
#
_entry.id   AF-A0A971JBK4-F1
#
_cell.length_a   1.000
_cell.length_b   1.000
_cell.length_c   1.000
_cell.angle_alpha   90.00
_cell.angle_beta   90.00
_cell.angle_gamma   90.00
#
_symmetry.space_group_name_H-M   'P 1'
#
loop_
_entity.id
_entity.type
_entity.pdbx_description
1 polymer ?
#
loop_
_entity_poly.entity_id
_entity_poly.type
_entity_poly.pdbx_seq_one_letter_code
_entity_poly.pdbx_strand_id
1 'polypeptide(L)' 'MNKLIERKAYLEQLSMWREEEMIKVVTGVRRCGKSTLFDLFIDKLKAEGIKEEQIIFINLEDQDFSELLDYKKLHDYV' A
#
# COMPACT_ATOMS: atom_id res chain seq x y z
N MET A 1 -11.17 -19.77 0.32
CA MET A 1 -10.51 -18.47 0.52
C MET A 1 -9.25 -18.71 1.34
N ASN A 2 -8.07 -18.47 0.77
CA ASN A 2 -6.82 -18.62 1.52
C ASN A 2 -6.75 -17.49 2.55
N LYS A 3 -6.74 -17.86 3.84
CA LYS A 3 -6.58 -16.92 4.93
C LYS A 3 -5.14 -16.39 4.88
N LEU A 4 -4.99 -15.09 4.61
CA LEU A 4 -3.69 -14.42 4.67
C LEU A 4 -3.17 -14.50 6.12
N ILE A 5 -1.89 -14.83 6.28
CA ILE A 5 -1.24 -14.86 7.59
C ILE A 5 -0.78 -13.44 7.92
N GLU A 6 -1.22 -12.94 9.07
CA GLU A 6 -0.90 -11.61 9.54
C GLU A 6 0.61 -11.45 9.82
N ARG A 7 1.21 -10.40 9.26
CA ARG A 7 2.62 -10.04 9.40
C ARG A 7 2.82 -8.98 10.48
N LYS A 8 2.47 -9.33 11.73
CA LYS A 8 2.38 -8.39 12.87
C LYS A 8 3.54 -7.40 12.97
N ALA A 9 4.79 -7.90 13.01
CA ALA A 9 5.96 -7.03 13.15
C ALA A 9 6.07 -5.96 12.04
N TYR A 10 5.78 -6.33 10.79
CA TYR A 10 5.85 -5.39 9.67
C TYR A 10 4.66 -4.41 9.66
N LEU A 11 3.47 -4.88 10.04
CA LEU A 11 2.29 -4.01 10.19
C LEU A 11 2.47 -3.01 11.33
N GLU A 12 3.07 -3.42 12.45
CA GLU A 12 3.43 -2.54 13.55
C GLU A 12 4.45 -1.49 13.11
N GLN A 13 5.47 -1.88 12.35
CA GLN A 13 6.40 -0.92 11.75
C GLN A 13 5.69 0.10 10.87
N LEU A 14 4.86 -0.33 9.92
CA LEU A 14 4.10 0.60 9.07
C LEU A 14 3.19 1.52 9.90
N SER A 15 2.58 1.00 10.97
CA SER A 15 1.70 1.78 11.86
C SER A 15 2.49 2.84 12.65
N MET A 16 3.69 2.51 13.14
CA MET A 16 4.54 3.43 13.90
C MET A 16 4.95 4.66 13.08
N TRP A 17 5.23 4.47 11.79
CA TRP A 17 5.65 5.56 10.91
C TRP A 17 4.49 6.25 10.19
N ARG A 18 3.26 5.75 10.32
CA ARG A 18 2.10 6.19 9.54
C ARG A 18 1.88 7.71 9.58
N GLU A 19 1.86 8.28 10.78
CA GLU A 19 1.53 9.70 11.02
C GLU A 19 2.70 10.66 10.71
N GLU A 20 3.88 10.14 10.41
CA GLU A 20 5.03 10.96 10.04
C GLU A 20 4.90 11.49 8.59
N GLU A 21 5.16 12.76 8.33
CA GLU A 21 5.09 13.37 7.00
C GLU A 21 6.32 13.02 6.12
N MET A 22 6.59 11.73 5.94
CA MET A 22 7.70 11.23 5.12
C MET A 22 7.25 10.10 4.20
N ILE A 23 7.98 9.89 3.10
CA ILE A 23 7.74 8.76 2.18
C ILE A 23 8.34 7.49 2.77
N LYS A 24 7.55 6.40 2.81
CA LYS A 24 7.97 5.09 3.32
C LYS A 24 8.16 4.14 2.15
N VAL A 25 9.33 3.53 2.06
CA VAL A 25 9.66 2.56 1.00
C VAL A 25 9.86 1.18 1.62
N VAL A 26 8.99 0.22 1.26
CA VAL A 26 9.13 -1.18 1.67
C VAL A 26 9.93 -1.93 0.61
N THR A 27 11.14 -2.36 0.97
CA THR A 27 12.04 -3.09 0.06
C THR A 27 12.01 -4.60 0.31
N GLY A 28 12.53 -5.39 -0.64
CA GLY A 28 12.67 -6.83 -0.49
C GLY A 28 12.60 -7.56 -1.84
N VAL A 29 13.00 -8.84 -1.85
CA VAL A 29 13.05 -9.65 -3.08
C VAL A 29 11.67 -9.86 -3.74
N ARG A 30 11.65 -10.14 -5.05
CA ARG A 30 10.40 -10.45 -5.77
C ARG A 30 9.73 -11.68 -5.11
N ARG A 31 8.39 -11.67 -5.03
CA ARG A 31 7.57 -12.72 -4.39
C ARG A 31 7.74 -12.91 -2.87
N CYS A 32 8.38 -11.98 -2.15
CA CYS A 32 8.40 -12.04 -0.67
C CYS A 32 7.09 -11.58 0.01
N GLY A 33 6.05 -11.22 -0.75
CA GLY A 33 4.73 -10.84 -0.23
C GLY A 33 4.59 -9.37 0.18
N LYS A 34 5.28 -8.44 -0.50
CA LYS A 34 5.12 -6.99 -0.25
C LYS A 34 3.73 -6.48 -0.62
N SER A 35 3.21 -6.84 -1.79
CA SER A 35 1.86 -6.44 -2.21
C SER A 35 0.82 -6.92 -1.19
N THR A 36 0.94 -8.18 -0.76
CA THR A 36 0.10 -8.76 0.30
C THR A 36 0.26 -8.06 1.66
N LEU A 37 1.44 -7.52 1.98
CA LEU A 37 1.62 -6.70 3.19
C LEU A 37 0.86 -5.38 3.08
N PHE A 38 0.85 -4.74 1.91
CA PHE A 38 0.04 -3.53 1.68
C PHE A 38 -1.45 -3.82 1.73
N ASP A 39 -1.92 -4.94 1.17
CA ASP A 39 -3.33 -5.37 1.29
C ASP A 39 -3.75 -5.49 2.77
N LEU A 40 -2.94 -6.19 3.58
CA LEU A 40 -3.16 -6.33 5.02
C LEU A 40 -3.13 -4.98 5.76
N PHE A 41 -2.28 -4.05 5.32
CA PHE A 41 -2.20 -2.72 5.91
C PHE A 41 -3.44 -1.88 5.56
N ILE A 42 -3.92 -1.94 4.31
CA ILE A 42 -5.16 -1.31 3.89
C ILE A 42 -6.35 -1.85 4.69
N ASP A 43 -6.45 -3.16 4.86
CA ASP A 43 -7.50 -3.79 5.68
C ASP A 43 -7.46 -3.28 7.13
N LYS A 44 -6.25 -3.14 7.70
CA LYS A 44 -6.06 -2.56 9.03
C LYS A 44 -6.51 -1.10 9.09
N LEU A 45 -6.16 -0.28 8.10
CA LEU A 45 -6.59 1.13 8.03
C LEU A 45 -8.12 1.25 7.96
N LYS A 46 -8.75 0.41 7.12
CA LYS A 46 -10.22 0.33 7.02
C LYS A 46 -10.85 -0.10 8.34
N ALA A 47 -10.27 -1.08 9.04
CA ALA A 47 -10.74 -1.52 10.35
C ALA A 47 -10.60 -0.44 11.44
N GLU A 48 -9.65 0.48 11.30
CA GLU A 48 -9.47 1.66 12.17
C GLU A 48 -10.39 2.84 11.80
N GLY A 49 -11.25 2.68 10.78
CA GLY A 49 -12.24 3.68 10.38
C GLY A 49 -11.78 4.65 9.30
N ILE A 50 -10.61 4.44 8.69
CA ILE A 50 -10.20 5.20 7.51
C ILE A 50 -11.06 4.78 6.33
N LYS A 51 -11.66 5.78 5.67
CA LYS A 51 -12.56 5.51 4.56
C LYS A 51 -11.78 5.08 3.33
N GLU A 52 -12.40 4.24 2.51
CA GLU A 52 -11.77 3.70 1.30
C GLU A 52 -11.37 4.81 0.33
N GLU A 53 -12.13 5.90 0.25
CA GLU A 53 -11.83 7.03 -0.62
C GLU A 53 -10.58 7.82 -0.18
N GLN A 54 -10.09 7.60 1.03
CA GLN A 54 -8.86 8.19 1.55
C GLN A 54 -7.62 7.31 1.28
N ILE A 55 -7.80 6.16 0.65
CA ILE A 55 -6.74 5.19 0.37
C ILE A 55 -6.59 5.06 -1.15
N ILE A 56 -5.48 5.58 -1.67
CA ILE A 56 -5.12 5.43 -3.08
C ILE A 56 -4.13 4.28 -3.23
N PHE A 57 -4.56 3.19 -3.86
CA PHE A 57 -3.72 2.04 -4.18
C PHE A 57 -3.54 1.92 -5.69
N ILE A 58 -2.29 1.95 -6.15
CA ILE A 58 -1.94 1.86 -7.57
C ILE A 58 -0.92 0.74 -7.76
N ASN A 59 -1.25 -0.24 -8.59
CA ASN A 59 -0.29 -1.24 -9.05
C ASN A 59 0.40 -0.76 -10.33
N LEU A 60 1.60 -0.19 -10.20
CA LEU A 60 2.37 0.31 -11.36
C LEU A 60 2.90 -0.79 -12.30
N GLU A 61 2.81 -2.08 -11.92
CA GLU A 61 3.07 -3.20 -12.83
C GLU A 61 1.83 -3.55 -13.69
N ASP A 62 0.65 -3.00 -13.39
CA ASP A 62 -0.56 -3.20 -14.16
C ASP A 62 -0.54 -2.37 -15.45
N GLN A 63 -0.91 -2.98 -16.57
CA GLN A 63 -0.91 -2.31 -17.86
C GLN A 63 -1.95 -1.19 -17.92
N ASP A 64 -3.06 -1.35 -17.22
CA ASP A 64 -4.14 -0.35 -17.15
C ASP A 64 -3.67 0.96 -16.50
N PHE A 65 -2.63 0.89 -15.65
CA PHE A 65 -2.01 2.05 -15.00
C PHE A 65 -0.72 2.53 -15.66
N SER A 66 -0.37 2.02 -16.84
CA SER A 66 0.88 2.37 -17.53
C SER A 66 1.01 3.87 -17.80
N GLU A 67 -0.09 4.59 -18.00
CA GLU A 67 -0.08 6.04 -18.17
C GLU A 67 0.35 6.81 -16.91
N LEU A 68 0.13 6.24 -15.72
CA LEU A 68 0.48 6.86 -14.44
C LEU A 68 1.98 6.79 -14.13
N LEU A 69 2.79 6.18 -15.02
CA LEU A 69 4.25 6.25 -14.94
C LEU A 69 4.77 7.66 -15.27
N ASP A 70 3.98 8.49 -15.96
CA ASP A 70 4.27 9.91 -16.12
C ASP A 70 3.86 10.67 -14.86
N TYR A 71 4.79 11.41 -14.25
CA TYR A 71 4.55 12.11 -12.98
C TYR A 71 3.45 13.17 -13.08
N LYS A 72 3.25 13.80 -14.25
CA LYS A 72 2.18 14.79 -14.43
C LYS A 72 0.83 14.11 -14.42
N LYS A 73 0.72 12.99 -15.15
CA LYS A 73 -0.50 12.17 -15.15
C LYS A 73 -0.80 11.60 -13.77
N LEU A 74 0.21 11.19 -13.02
CA LEU A 74 0.04 10.74 -11.64
C LEU A 74 -0.42 11.88 -10.73
N HIS A 75 0.14 13.09 -10.89
CA HIS A 75 -0.27 14.26 -10.11
C HIS A 75 -1.73 14.64 -10.38
N ASP A 76 -2.18 14.56 -11.64
CA ASP A 76 -3.57 14.85 -12.00
C ASP A 76 -4.55 13.77 -11.51
N TYR A 77 -4.06 12.55 -11.25
CA TYR A 77 -4.87 11.42 -10.79
C TYR A 77 -5.15 11.43 -9.28
N VAL A 78 -4.22 11.99 -8.48
CA VAL A 78 -4.26 12.00 -7.00
C VAL A 78 -4.88 13.29 -6.48
#